data_AF-A0A0L0ND33-F1
#
_entry.id   AF-A0A0L0ND33-F1
#
_cell.length_a   1.000
_cell.length_b   1.000
_cell.length_c   1.000
_cell.angle_alpha   90.00
_cell.angle_beta   90.00
_cell.angle_gamma   90.00
#
_symmetry.space_group_name_H-M   'P 1'
#
loop_
_entity.id
_entity.type
_entity.pdbx_description
1 polymer ?
#
loop_
_entity_poly.entity_id
_entity_poly.type
_entity_poly.pdbx_seq_one_letter_code
_entity_poly.pdbx_strand_id
1 'polypeptide(L)'
;MCIHGNPSGVDNTVATQGKAVVFQRTDYSKPPSVRPLWDFPELPLLLVDTKQAKSTAHEVSKVAELKKTHPKLVGSILDAMDKVTTAAAEVIADDEFDDKEEDSLRRVGELMTINHGLLVSLGVSHPRLERIRELVDHEGIGWTKLTGAGGGGCSITLMRPGVLKEKLHKLDRQLEDENYQTFEATLGGDGVGVLWPAVLKNGTEDEQGGMEIDLEKFLNAEGTKGVEKLVGVHGDGGEREGWKFWRAESL
;
A
#
# COMPACT_ATOMS: atom_id res chain seq x y z
N MET A 1 17.23 -6.24 -15.90
CA MET A 1 16.61 -7.35 -15.17
C MET A 1 16.88 -7.13 -13.68
N CYS A 2 15.96 -6.48 -12.96
CA CYS A 2 16.14 -6.18 -11.54
C CYS A 2 15.78 -7.41 -10.71
N ILE A 3 16.75 -8.34 -10.57
CA ILE A 3 16.63 -9.47 -9.65
C ILE A 3 17.38 -9.05 -8.38
N HIS A 4 16.64 -8.86 -7.29
CA HIS A 4 17.19 -8.43 -6.01
C HIS A 4 18.30 -9.40 -5.54
N GLY A 5 19.42 -8.88 -5.03
CA GLY A 5 20.55 -9.71 -4.59
C GLY A 5 20.30 -10.53 -3.31
N ASN A 6 19.47 -10.02 -2.40
CA ASN A 6 19.06 -10.71 -1.16
C ASN A 6 17.61 -10.36 -0.82
N PRO A 7 16.61 -10.91 -1.55
CA PRO A 7 15.21 -10.59 -1.32
C PRO A 7 14.76 -11.11 0.06
N SER A 8 13.94 -10.33 0.77
CA SER A 8 13.39 -10.71 2.08
C SER A 8 12.34 -11.81 1.99
N GLY A 9 11.82 -12.08 0.80
CA GLY A 9 10.69 -12.99 0.58
C GLY A 9 9.34 -12.42 1.04
N VAL A 10 9.26 -11.12 1.38
CA VAL A 10 7.99 -10.49 1.76
C VAL A 10 7.17 -10.17 0.52
N ASP A 11 7.80 -9.57 -0.50
CA ASP A 11 7.12 -9.10 -1.70
C ASP A 11 6.39 -10.23 -2.44
N ASN A 12 7.06 -11.38 -2.63
CA ASN A 12 6.44 -12.53 -3.28
C ASN A 12 5.38 -13.20 -2.39
N THR A 13 5.56 -13.23 -1.06
CA THR A 13 4.56 -13.77 -0.13
C THR A 13 3.27 -12.95 -0.18
N VAL A 14 3.37 -11.62 -0.06
CA VAL A 14 2.20 -10.73 -0.12
C VAL A 14 1.57 -10.75 -1.52
N ALA A 15 2.37 -10.75 -2.59
CA ALA A 15 1.83 -10.80 -3.94
C ALA A 15 1.10 -12.13 -4.25
N THR A 16 1.53 -13.24 -3.65
CA THR A 16 0.91 -14.57 -3.89
C THR A 16 -0.29 -14.83 -2.99
N GLN A 17 -0.20 -14.47 -1.71
CA GLN A 17 -1.20 -14.79 -0.70
C GLN A 17 -2.22 -13.67 -0.48
N GLY A 18 -1.92 -12.45 -0.91
CA GLY A 18 -2.74 -11.28 -0.65
C GLY A 18 -2.68 -10.84 0.81
N LYS A 19 -3.66 -10.03 1.21
CA LYS A 19 -3.87 -9.54 2.58
C LYS A 19 -2.63 -8.81 3.11
N ALA A 20 -2.23 -9.11 4.34
CA ALA A 20 -1.08 -8.51 5.00
C ALA A 20 -0.26 -9.55 5.75
N VAL A 21 1.01 -9.22 6.01
CA VAL A 21 1.92 -10.05 6.80
C VAL A 21 2.66 -9.20 7.83
N VAL A 22 2.88 -9.77 9.00
CA VAL A 22 3.83 -9.25 9.99
C VAL A 22 5.17 -9.93 9.75
N PHE A 23 6.16 -9.15 9.35
CA PHE A 23 7.52 -9.61 9.11
C PHE A 23 8.44 -9.18 10.26
N GLN A 24 9.20 -10.12 10.83
CA GLN A 24 10.20 -9.82 11.85
C GLN A 24 11.48 -10.61 11.65
N ARG A 25 12.63 -9.94 11.74
CA ARG A 25 13.95 -10.58 11.70
C ARG A 25 14.79 -10.09 12.87
N THR A 26 14.91 -10.93 13.88
CA THR A 26 15.70 -10.66 15.10
C THR A 26 17.12 -11.24 15.01
N ASP A 27 17.29 -12.32 14.26
CA ASP A 27 18.57 -13.01 14.05
C ASP A 27 18.81 -13.21 12.55
N TYR A 28 19.91 -12.64 12.04
CA TYR A 28 20.24 -12.75 10.62
C TYR A 28 20.79 -14.12 10.21
N SER A 29 21.17 -14.97 11.18
CA SER A 29 21.57 -16.36 10.93
C SER A 29 20.39 -17.31 10.77
N LYS A 30 19.17 -16.88 11.11
CA LYS A 30 17.93 -17.65 11.00
C LYS A 30 17.00 -17.08 9.93
N PRO A 31 16.07 -17.90 9.41
CA PRO A 31 14.98 -17.39 8.59
C PRO A 31 14.16 -16.33 9.36
N PRO A 32 13.62 -15.32 8.66
CA PRO A 32 12.72 -14.36 9.29
C PRO A 32 11.41 -15.04 9.72
N SER A 33 10.76 -14.46 10.74
CA SER A 33 9.37 -14.76 11.06
C SER A 33 8.46 -14.01 10.11
N VAL A 34 7.52 -14.72 9.49
CA VAL A 34 6.47 -14.16 8.63
C VAL A 34 5.15 -14.71 9.13
N ARG A 35 4.33 -13.85 9.73
CA ARG A 35 3.00 -14.22 10.25
C ARG A 35 1.93 -13.56 9.39
N PRO A 36 1.11 -14.33 8.66
CA PRO A 36 0.00 -13.78 7.89
C PRO A 36 -1.08 -13.21 8.80
N LEU A 37 -1.76 -12.16 8.31
CA LEU A 37 -2.99 -11.62 8.87
C LEU A 37 -4.11 -11.97 7.89
N TRP A 38 -4.72 -13.14 8.06
CA TRP A 38 -5.70 -13.68 7.12
C TRP A 38 -6.98 -12.84 7.05
N ASP A 39 -7.42 -12.34 8.20
CA ASP A 39 -8.61 -11.50 8.34
C ASP A 39 -8.29 -10.01 8.22
N PHE A 40 -7.22 -9.66 7.50
CA PHE A 40 -6.87 -8.26 7.28
C PHE A 40 -7.95 -7.57 6.42
N PRO A 41 -8.52 -6.44 6.89
CA PRO A 41 -9.60 -5.74 6.21
C PRO A 41 -9.11 -5.02 4.97
N GLU A 42 -10.04 -4.71 4.07
CA GLU A 42 -9.74 -3.92 2.89
C GLU A 42 -9.78 -2.43 3.23
N LEU A 43 -8.61 -1.78 3.25
CA LEU A 43 -8.50 -0.38 3.68
C LEU A 43 -8.34 0.56 2.49
N PRO A 44 -9.12 1.66 2.42
CA PRO A 44 -9.00 2.64 1.35
C PRO A 44 -7.72 3.46 1.51
N LEU A 45 -6.82 3.35 0.54
CA LEU A 45 -5.57 4.09 0.49
C LEU A 45 -5.51 5.06 -0.69
N LEU A 46 -4.96 6.24 -0.41
CA LEU A 46 -4.41 7.12 -1.44
C LEU A 46 -2.88 6.98 -1.43
N LEU A 47 -2.33 6.51 -2.54
CA LEU A 47 -0.89 6.47 -2.78
C LEU A 47 -0.49 7.72 -3.57
N VAL A 48 0.55 8.41 -3.13
CA VAL A 48 1.07 9.59 -3.83
C VAL A 48 2.56 9.44 -4.07
N ASP A 49 2.99 9.36 -5.32
CA ASP A 49 4.40 9.43 -5.71
C ASP A 49 4.85 10.88 -5.82
N THR A 50 5.88 11.23 -5.04
CA THR A 50 6.54 12.52 -5.06
C THR A 50 7.24 12.82 -6.39
N LYS A 51 7.49 11.81 -7.23
CA LYS A 51 8.40 11.86 -8.39
C LYS A 51 9.82 12.33 -8.03
N GLN A 52 10.16 12.31 -6.73
CA GLN A 52 11.48 12.64 -6.24
C GLN A 52 12.37 11.40 -6.33
N ALA A 53 13.45 11.52 -7.09
CA ALA A 53 14.49 10.49 -7.13
C ALA A 53 15.09 10.28 -5.73
N LYS A 54 15.29 9.01 -5.37
CA LYS A 54 15.83 8.59 -4.08
C LYS A 54 16.79 7.41 -4.25
N SER A 55 17.64 7.20 -3.25
CA SER A 55 18.51 6.02 -3.16
C SER A 55 18.25 5.30 -1.84
N THR A 56 17.66 4.10 -1.92
CA THR A 56 17.44 3.25 -0.74
C THR A 56 18.74 2.99 0.00
N ALA A 57 19.84 2.75 -0.72
CA ALA A 57 21.15 2.53 -0.11
C ALA A 57 21.65 3.76 0.66
N HIS A 58 21.41 4.97 0.14
CA HIS A 58 21.77 6.21 0.82
C HIS A 58 20.95 6.40 2.10
N GLU A 59 19.63 6.26 2.04
CA GLU A 59 18.74 6.42 3.19
C GLU A 59 19.06 5.41 4.31
N VAL A 60 19.29 4.14 3.95
CA VAL A 60 19.68 3.10 4.92
C VAL A 60 21.06 3.42 5.54
N SER A 61 22.02 3.88 4.74
CA SER A 61 23.35 4.24 5.26
C SER A 61 23.29 5.43 6.21
N LYS A 62 22.46 6.43 5.91
CA LYS A 62 22.22 7.59 6.77
C LYS A 62 21.66 7.18 8.14
N VAL A 63 20.67 6.29 8.18
CA VAL A 63 20.13 5.77 9.45
C VAL A 63 21.16 4.94 10.20
N ALA A 64 21.97 4.13 9.50
CA ALA A 64 23.04 3.34 10.12
C ALA A 64 24.11 4.22 10.77
N GLU A 65 24.50 5.31 10.11
CA GLU A 65 25.45 6.30 10.65
C GLU A 65 24.85 7.06 11.84
N LEU A 66 23.58 7.46 11.76
CA LEU A 66 22.88 8.08 12.88
C LEU A 66 22.84 7.14 14.09
N LYS A 67 22.56 5.84 13.88
CA LYS A 67 22.58 4.81 14.93
C LYS A 67 23.97 4.62 15.53
N LYS A 68 25.02 4.63 14.71
CA LYS A 68 26.41 4.53 15.18
C LYS A 68 26.78 5.72 16.08
N THR A 69 26.31 6.92 15.74
CA THR A 69 26.63 8.16 16.45
C THR A 69 25.80 8.30 17.74
N HIS A 70 24.52 7.93 17.70
CA HIS A 70 23.58 8.06 18.81
C HIS A 70 22.85 6.74 19.12
N PRO A 71 23.55 5.69 19.56
CA PRO A 71 23.00 4.33 19.63
C PRO A 71 21.81 4.19 20.57
N LYS A 72 21.84 4.85 21.73
CA LYS A 72 20.73 4.80 22.70
C LYS A 72 19.49 5.52 22.17
N LEU A 73 19.66 6.72 21.61
CA LEU A 73 18.56 7.54 21.08
C LEU A 73 17.88 6.83 19.90
N VAL A 74 18.67 6.43 18.90
CA VAL A 74 18.14 5.74 17.72
C VAL A 74 17.58 4.37 18.09
N GLY A 75 18.19 3.67 19.05
CA GLY A 75 17.61 2.45 19.63
C GLY A 75 16.19 2.69 20.15
N SER A 76 15.97 3.71 20.98
CA SER A 76 14.64 4.03 21.50
C SER A 76 13.63 4.41 20.41
N ILE A 77 14.07 5.08 19.33
CA ILE A 77 13.19 5.36 18.18
C ILE A 77 12.77 4.07 17.49
N LEU A 78 13.72 3.16 17.23
CA LEU A 78 13.43 1.87 16.60
C LEU A 78 12.53 0.99 17.48
N ASP A 79 12.74 0.98 18.80
CA ASP A 79 11.88 0.28 19.76
C ASP A 79 10.46 0.87 19.78
N ALA A 80 10.32 2.19 19.63
CA ALA A 80 9.02 2.84 19.51
C ALA A 80 8.33 2.46 18.20
N MET A 81 9.06 2.37 17.08
CA MET A 81 8.51 1.92 15.80
C MET A 81 8.04 0.46 15.84
N ASP A 82 8.77 -0.42 16.55
CA ASP A 82 8.36 -1.80 16.80
C ASP A 82 7.03 -1.85 17.56
N LYS A 83 6.91 -1.09 18.66
CA LYS A 83 5.65 -0.97 19.42
C LYS A 83 4.49 -0.43 18.58
N VAL A 84 4.73 0.55 17.72
CA VAL A 84 3.71 1.10 16.82
C VAL A 84 3.22 0.02 15.84
N THR A 85 4.14 -0.80 15.31
CA THR A 85 3.79 -1.87 14.38
C THR A 85 3.00 -2.98 15.07
N THR A 86 3.40 -3.39 16.27
CA THR A 86 2.67 -4.37 17.09
C THR A 86 1.28 -3.85 17.45
N ALA A 87 1.17 -2.61 17.93
CA ALA A 87 -0.11 -2.00 18.25
C ALA A 87 -1.03 -1.91 17.02
N ALA A 88 -0.49 -1.60 15.84
CA ALA A 88 -1.29 -1.56 14.61
C ALA A 88 -1.82 -2.95 14.24
N ALA A 89 -0.99 -3.99 14.38
CA ALA A 89 -1.42 -5.36 14.14
C ALA A 89 -2.48 -5.82 15.14
N GLU A 90 -2.37 -5.42 16.41
CA GLU A 90 -3.36 -5.71 17.45
C GLU A 90 -4.70 -4.99 17.19
N VAL A 91 -4.66 -3.70 16.83
CA VAL A 91 -5.87 -2.93 16.50
C VAL A 91 -6.59 -3.52 15.30
N ILE A 92 -5.87 -3.94 14.26
CA ILE A 92 -6.48 -4.47 13.03
C ILE A 92 -7.03 -5.89 13.23
N ALA A 93 -6.43 -6.67 14.14
CA ALA A 93 -6.89 -8.02 14.45
C ALA A 93 -7.95 -8.07 15.57
N ASP A 94 -8.38 -6.91 16.06
CA ASP A 94 -9.43 -6.77 17.08
C ASP A 94 -10.79 -7.12 16.45
N ASP A 95 -11.58 -7.97 17.11
CA ASP A 95 -12.91 -8.37 16.62
C ASP A 95 -13.88 -7.17 16.53
N GLU A 96 -13.61 -6.08 17.25
CA GLU A 96 -14.37 -4.83 17.19
C GLU A 96 -13.88 -3.88 16.07
N PHE A 97 -12.84 -4.25 15.32
CA PHE A 97 -12.37 -3.44 14.21
C PHE A 97 -13.36 -3.47 13.04
N ASP A 98 -13.77 -2.29 12.59
CA ASP A 98 -14.63 -2.10 11.42
C ASP A 98 -13.98 -1.11 10.45
N ASP A 99 -13.67 -1.54 9.24
CA ASP A 99 -13.03 -0.73 8.19
C ASP A 99 -13.89 0.41 7.66
N LYS A 100 -15.18 0.45 8.03
CA LYS A 100 -16.13 1.49 7.64
C LYS A 100 -16.32 2.54 8.72
N GLU A 101 -15.92 2.23 9.96
CA GLU A 101 -16.08 3.13 11.11
C GLU A 101 -14.87 4.04 11.29
N GLU A 102 -15.12 5.34 11.46
CA GLU A 102 -14.06 6.33 11.58
C GLU A 102 -13.20 6.10 12.82
N ASP A 103 -13.79 5.64 13.93
CA ASP A 103 -13.07 5.41 15.18
C ASP A 103 -12.04 4.27 15.06
N SER A 104 -12.38 3.20 14.33
CA SER A 104 -11.48 2.07 14.04
C SER A 104 -10.32 2.52 13.14
N LEU A 105 -10.64 3.20 12.04
CA LEU A 105 -9.64 3.75 11.12
C LEU A 105 -8.74 4.79 11.80
N ARG A 106 -9.29 5.61 12.71
CA ARG A 106 -8.53 6.60 13.48
C ARG A 106 -7.45 5.96 14.33
N ARG A 107 -7.75 4.85 15.03
CA ARG A 107 -6.74 4.13 15.86
C ARG A 107 -5.53 3.74 15.01
N VAL A 108 -5.74 3.23 13.79
CA VAL A 108 -4.66 2.89 12.85
C VAL A 108 -3.98 4.14 12.30
N GLY A 109 -4.75 5.16 11.93
CA GLY A 109 -4.25 6.42 11.38
C GLY A 109 -3.37 7.23 12.35
N GLU A 110 -3.70 7.22 13.64
CA GLU A 110 -2.88 7.81 14.70
C GLU A 110 -1.52 7.09 14.79
N LEU A 111 -1.51 5.75 14.75
CA LEU A 111 -0.30 4.95 14.71
C LEU A 111 0.53 5.23 13.43
N MET A 112 -0.12 5.41 12.28
CA MET A 112 0.56 5.83 11.04
C MET A 112 1.24 7.19 11.20
N THR A 113 0.55 8.14 11.83
CA THR A 113 1.06 9.50 12.09
C THR A 113 2.25 9.49 13.04
N ILE A 114 2.17 8.71 14.13
CA ILE A 114 3.28 8.51 15.07
C ILE A 114 4.48 7.89 14.36
N ASN A 115 4.26 6.84 13.56
CA ASN A 115 5.34 6.19 12.81
C ASN A 115 6.01 7.17 11.84
N HIS A 116 5.23 8.04 11.20
CA HIS A 116 5.79 9.07 10.34
C HIS A 116 6.69 10.05 11.10
N GLY A 117 6.26 10.54 12.27
CA GLY A 117 7.09 11.40 13.13
C GLY A 117 8.40 10.72 13.58
N LEU A 118 8.37 9.41 13.85
CA LEU A 118 9.57 8.63 14.15
C LEU A 118 10.50 8.53 12.94
N LEU A 119 9.96 8.32 11.74
CA LEU A 119 10.72 8.31 10.48
C LEU A 119 11.34 9.68 10.17
N VAL A 120 10.62 10.78 10.40
CA VAL A 120 11.17 12.14 10.31
C VAL A 120 12.34 12.31 11.28
N SER A 121 12.22 11.80 12.50
CA SER A 121 13.29 11.84 13.52
C SER A 121 14.54 11.03 13.14
N LEU A 122 14.39 9.99 12.31
CA LEU A 122 15.51 9.25 11.71
C LEU A 122 16.13 9.98 10.50
N GLY A 123 15.57 11.12 10.10
CA GLY A 123 16.06 11.95 9.00
C GLY A 123 15.76 11.39 7.61
N VAL A 124 14.84 10.43 7.48
CA VAL A 124 14.50 9.78 6.19
C VAL A 124 13.29 10.41 5.50
N SER A 125 12.70 11.49 6.02
CA SER A 125 11.67 12.21 5.29
C SER A 125 12.24 13.17 4.24
N HIS A 126 11.37 13.86 3.51
CA HIS A 126 11.71 14.81 2.46
C HIS A 126 10.65 15.92 2.38
N PRO A 127 10.99 17.18 2.04
CA PRO A 127 10.00 18.26 1.95
C PRO A 127 8.78 17.94 1.07
N ARG A 128 8.99 17.22 -0.03
CA ARG A 128 7.88 16.76 -0.90
C ARG A 128 6.94 15.76 -0.22
N LEU A 129 7.42 14.94 0.71
CA LEU A 129 6.59 14.04 1.51
C LEU A 129 5.82 14.82 2.58
N GLU A 130 6.49 15.75 3.26
CA GLU A 130 5.84 16.62 4.26
C GLU A 130 4.74 17.47 3.62
N ARG A 131 4.94 17.92 2.38
CA ARG A 131 3.95 18.67 1.63
C ARG A 131 2.68 17.85 1.33
N ILE A 132 2.82 16.57 0.97
CA ILE A 132 1.66 15.69 0.78
C ILE A 132 0.89 15.55 2.10
N ARG A 133 1.60 15.29 3.19
CA ARG A 133 1.00 15.17 4.52
C ARG A 133 0.29 16.45 4.94
N GLU A 134 0.89 17.61 4.72
CA GLU A 134 0.28 18.92 4.99
C GLU A 134 -1.05 19.10 4.23
N LEU A 135 -1.06 18.81 2.92
CA LEU A 135 -2.25 18.95 2.09
C LEU A 135 -3.38 18.00 2.53
N VAL A 136 -3.04 16.75 2.82
CA VAL A 136 -4.00 15.74 3.31
C VAL A 136 -4.56 16.13 4.67
N ASP A 137 -3.70 16.52 5.61
CA ASP A 137 -4.08 16.92 6.97
C ASP A 137 -4.98 18.17 6.94
N HIS A 138 -4.62 19.17 6.13
CA HIS A 138 -5.36 20.42 6.01
C HIS A 138 -6.80 20.22 5.50
N GLU A 139 -6.99 19.33 4.53
CA GLU A 139 -8.32 19.01 4.02
C GLU A 139 -9.07 17.99 4.89
N GLY A 140 -8.39 17.39 5.88
CA GLY A 140 -8.94 16.35 6.75
C GLY A 140 -9.28 15.07 5.99
N ILE A 141 -8.47 14.69 5.00
CA ILE A 141 -8.74 13.56 4.11
C ILE A 141 -8.39 12.22 4.77
N GLY A 142 -7.34 12.20 5.60
CA GLY A 142 -6.83 10.94 6.13
C GLY A 142 -5.60 11.11 7.01
N TRP A 143 -4.88 10.01 7.19
CA TRP A 143 -3.62 9.97 7.91
C TRP A 143 -2.49 9.49 6.99
N THR A 144 -1.49 10.33 6.80
CA THR A 144 -0.41 10.09 5.85
C THR A 144 0.90 9.67 6.53
N LYS A 145 1.57 8.70 5.92
CA LYS A 145 2.99 8.42 6.19
C LYS A 145 3.74 8.10 4.91
N LEU A 146 5.05 8.34 4.92
CA LEU A 146 5.93 7.82 3.86
C LEU A 146 5.92 6.29 3.82
N THR A 147 6.19 5.71 2.65
CA THR A 147 6.34 4.25 2.47
C THR A 147 7.68 3.88 1.79
N GLY A 148 8.24 2.75 2.20
CA GLY A 148 9.59 2.32 1.82
C GLY A 148 10.70 3.16 2.47
N ALA A 149 11.81 3.36 1.76
CA ALA A 149 13.04 3.93 2.31
C ALA A 149 12.97 5.42 2.73
N GLY A 150 11.98 6.19 2.27
CA GLY A 150 11.96 7.64 2.42
C GLY A 150 12.86 8.40 1.43
N GLY A 151 13.19 9.66 1.74
CA GLY A 151 13.97 10.57 0.89
C GLY A 151 13.25 11.08 -0.36
N GLY A 152 11.96 10.79 -0.49
CA GLY A 152 11.17 10.93 -1.72
C GLY A 152 10.31 9.68 -1.94
N GLY A 153 10.15 9.25 -3.19
CA GLY A 153 9.29 8.11 -3.53
C GLY A 153 7.82 8.35 -3.14
N CYS A 154 7.16 7.35 -2.57
CA CYS A 154 5.71 7.43 -2.31
C CYS A 154 5.36 7.65 -0.84
N SER A 155 4.20 8.25 -0.61
CA SER A 155 3.46 8.19 0.66
C SER A 155 2.19 7.37 0.50
N ILE A 156 1.70 6.84 1.61
CA ILE A 156 0.38 6.23 1.74
C ILE A 156 -0.47 7.08 2.70
N THR A 157 -1.73 7.24 2.35
CA THR A 157 -2.73 7.93 3.16
C THR A 157 -3.89 6.97 3.41
N LEU A 158 -4.16 6.67 4.68
CA LEU A 158 -5.39 5.99 5.07
C LEU A 158 -6.54 6.99 5.03
N MET A 159 -7.51 6.78 4.14
CA MET A 159 -8.60 7.73 3.93
C MET A 159 -9.66 7.60 5.02
N ARG A 160 -10.22 8.73 5.45
CA ARG A 160 -11.40 8.74 6.31
C ARG A 160 -12.63 8.20 5.56
N PRO A 161 -13.61 7.63 6.27
CA PRO A 161 -14.88 7.28 5.63
C PRO A 161 -15.61 8.56 5.22
N GLY A 162 -16.30 8.53 4.08
CA GLY A 162 -17.17 9.63 3.65
C GLY A 162 -16.45 10.92 3.25
N VAL A 163 -15.17 10.89 2.89
CA VAL A 163 -14.47 12.08 2.37
C VAL A 163 -15.23 12.64 1.16
N LEU A 164 -15.56 13.94 1.21
CA LEU A 164 -16.29 14.62 0.16
C LEU A 164 -15.48 14.63 -1.15
N LYS A 165 -16.13 14.27 -2.27
CA LYS A 165 -15.50 14.28 -3.61
C LYS A 165 -14.87 15.63 -3.96
N GLU A 166 -15.45 16.73 -3.50
CA GLU A 166 -14.92 18.08 -3.71
C GLU A 166 -13.53 18.27 -3.06
N LYS A 167 -13.30 17.68 -1.88
CA LYS A 167 -12.00 17.72 -1.20
C LYS A 167 -10.97 16.88 -1.94
N LEU A 168 -11.36 15.70 -2.42
CA LEU A 168 -10.48 14.85 -3.24
C LEU A 168 -10.09 15.56 -4.55
N HIS A 169 -11.06 16.12 -5.28
CA HIS A 169 -10.78 16.88 -6.51
C HIS A 169 -9.92 18.13 -6.27
N LYS A 170 -10.00 18.73 -5.09
CA LYS A 170 -9.13 19.85 -4.70
C LYS A 170 -7.71 19.35 -4.44
N LEU A 171 -7.56 18.27 -3.66
CA LEU A 171 -6.26 17.65 -3.40
C LEU A 171 -5.60 17.19 -4.70
N ASP A 172 -6.32 16.50 -5.58
CA ASP A 172 -5.80 16.00 -6.86
C ASP A 172 -5.24 17.13 -7.71
N ARG A 173 -5.97 18.26 -7.84
CA ARG A 173 -5.49 19.44 -8.56
C ARG A 173 -4.21 20.00 -7.95
N GLN A 174 -4.15 20.14 -6.62
CA GLN A 174 -2.95 20.65 -5.95
C GLN A 174 -1.75 19.72 -6.13
N LEU A 175 -1.98 18.40 -6.06
CA LEU A 175 -0.95 17.40 -6.28
C LEU A 175 -0.48 17.40 -7.75
N GLU A 176 -1.39 17.52 -8.72
CA GLU A 176 -1.04 17.62 -10.13
C GLU A 176 -0.23 18.89 -10.44
N ASP A 177 -0.66 20.04 -9.93
CA ASP A 177 0.02 21.34 -10.08
C ASP A 177 1.45 21.31 -9.51
N GLU A 178 1.68 20.56 -8.43
CA GLU A 178 2.99 20.36 -7.80
C GLU A 178 3.77 19.13 -8.36
N ASN A 179 3.31 18.57 -9.48
CA ASN A 179 3.89 17.44 -10.22
C ASN A 179 4.04 16.15 -9.38
N TYR A 180 3.04 15.84 -8.57
CA TYR A 180 2.87 14.54 -7.94
C TYR A 180 2.16 13.56 -8.89
N GLN A 181 2.13 12.28 -8.52
CA GLN A 181 1.28 11.30 -9.17
C GLN A 181 0.46 10.55 -8.12
N THR A 182 -0.85 10.50 -8.31
CA THR A 182 -1.79 9.86 -7.38
C THR A 182 -2.26 8.52 -7.91
N PHE A 183 -2.53 7.61 -6.99
CA PHE A 183 -3.18 6.34 -7.24
C PHE A 183 -4.13 6.02 -6.08
N GLU A 184 -5.39 5.78 -6.39
CA GLU A 184 -6.32 5.17 -5.44
C GLU A 184 -6.07 3.66 -5.43
N ALA A 185 -5.97 3.09 -4.23
CA ALA A 185 -5.69 1.67 -4.05
C ALA A 185 -6.41 1.14 -2.81
N THR A 186 -6.68 -0.17 -2.80
CA THR A 186 -7.16 -0.88 -1.63
C THR A 186 -6.00 -1.68 -1.04
N LEU A 187 -5.70 -1.46 0.24
CA LEU A 187 -4.76 -2.30 0.99
C LEU A 187 -5.46 -3.56 1.47
N GLY A 188 -4.76 -4.70 1.47
CA GLY A 188 -5.35 -5.96 1.91
C GLY A 188 -6.17 -6.67 0.83
N GLY A 189 -5.92 -6.33 -0.44
CA GLY A 189 -6.51 -7.04 -1.57
C GLY A 189 -6.12 -8.52 -1.61
N ASP A 190 -6.87 -9.28 -2.40
CA ASP A 190 -6.61 -10.69 -2.62
C ASP A 190 -5.27 -10.95 -3.32
N GLY A 191 -4.76 -12.18 -3.18
CA GLY A 191 -3.51 -12.62 -3.79
C GLY A 191 -3.63 -12.89 -5.29
N VAL A 192 -2.89 -13.89 -5.77
CA VAL A 192 -2.92 -14.25 -7.19
C VAL A 192 -4.32 -14.67 -7.63
N GLY A 193 -4.87 -13.96 -8.61
CA GLY A 193 -6.12 -14.30 -9.27
C GLY A 193 -5.92 -15.06 -10.58
N VAL A 194 -6.87 -15.92 -10.91
CA VAL A 194 -7.02 -16.52 -12.24
C VAL A 194 -8.42 -16.20 -12.74
N LEU A 195 -8.51 -15.61 -13.93
CA LEU A 195 -9.78 -15.46 -14.66
C LEU A 195 -10.07 -16.78 -15.40
N TRP A 196 -11.16 -17.47 -15.03
CA TRP A 196 -11.57 -18.73 -15.67
C TRP A 196 -13.08 -18.80 -15.99
N PRO A 197 -13.45 -19.08 -17.26
CA PRO A 197 -12.58 -19.08 -18.44
C PRO A 197 -12.02 -17.67 -18.71
N ALA A 198 -10.91 -17.53 -19.45
CA ALA A 198 -10.33 -16.23 -19.81
C ALA A 198 -11.17 -15.46 -20.86
N VAL A 199 -12.49 -15.47 -20.67
CA VAL A 199 -13.52 -15.04 -21.58
C VAL A 199 -14.43 -14.07 -20.83
N LEU A 200 -14.44 -12.81 -21.25
CA LEU A 200 -15.25 -11.77 -20.61
C LEU A 200 -16.54 -11.52 -21.39
N LYS A 201 -17.69 -11.60 -20.72
CA LYS A 201 -18.97 -11.13 -21.25
C LYS A 201 -19.11 -9.63 -20.98
N ASN A 202 -18.42 -8.81 -21.75
CA ASN A 202 -18.70 -7.38 -21.77
C ASN A 202 -20.00 -7.20 -22.56
N GLY A 203 -21.03 -6.56 -21.98
CA GLY A 203 -22.41 -6.50 -22.49
C GLY A 203 -22.65 -5.90 -23.88
N THR A 204 -21.63 -5.82 -24.73
CA THR A 204 -21.73 -5.62 -26.17
C THR A 204 -21.74 -6.97 -26.87
N GLU A 205 -22.95 -7.38 -27.25
CA GLU A 205 -23.31 -8.35 -28.30
C GLU A 205 -22.42 -9.60 -28.42
N ASP A 206 -22.88 -10.69 -27.80
CA ASP A 206 -23.17 -11.94 -28.52
C ASP A 206 -23.87 -12.91 -27.56
N GLU A 207 -25.03 -13.44 -27.96
CA GLU A 207 -25.77 -14.47 -27.20
C GLU A 207 -24.99 -15.81 -27.10
N GLN A 208 -23.76 -15.91 -27.65
CA GLN A 208 -23.04 -17.18 -27.86
C GLN A 208 -21.56 -17.25 -27.42
N GLY A 209 -20.96 -16.22 -26.82
CA GLY A 209 -19.62 -16.37 -26.22
C GLY A 209 -18.92 -15.04 -25.97
N GLY A 210 -18.39 -14.84 -24.76
CA GLY A 210 -17.67 -13.61 -24.43
C GLY A 210 -16.35 -13.43 -25.22
N MET A 211 -15.66 -12.32 -24.99
CA MET A 211 -14.38 -11.99 -25.62
C MET A 211 -13.22 -12.72 -24.90
N GLU A 212 -12.49 -13.57 -25.62
CA GLU A 212 -11.23 -14.15 -25.13
C GLU A 212 -10.12 -13.09 -25.09
N ILE A 213 -9.34 -13.08 -24.00
CA ILE A 213 -8.18 -12.20 -23.83
C ILE A 213 -6.94 -12.95 -24.33
N ASP A 214 -6.56 -12.69 -25.57
CA ASP A 214 -5.35 -13.24 -26.16
C ASP A 214 -4.11 -12.36 -25.88
N LEU A 215 -2.93 -12.91 -26.20
CA LEU A 215 -1.64 -12.24 -26.02
C LEU A 215 -1.57 -10.91 -26.77
N GLU A 216 -2.13 -10.84 -27.98
CA GLU A 216 -2.06 -9.65 -28.83
C GLU A 216 -2.88 -8.50 -28.23
N LYS A 217 -4.09 -8.78 -27.75
CA LYS A 217 -4.92 -7.80 -27.02
C LYS A 217 -4.24 -7.28 -25.77
N PHE A 218 -3.60 -8.15 -25.00
CA PHE A 218 -2.88 -7.74 -23.79
C PHE A 218 -1.68 -6.86 -24.11
N LEU A 219 -0.88 -7.23 -25.11
CA LEU A 219 0.30 -6.46 -25.52
C LEU A 219 -0.07 -5.10 -26.16
N ASN A 220 -1.23 -5.01 -26.81
CA ASN A 220 -1.73 -3.79 -27.43
C ASN A 220 -2.52 -2.88 -26.46
N ALA A 221 -2.68 -3.26 -25.20
CA ALA A 221 -3.37 -2.45 -24.21
C ALA A 221 -2.58 -1.17 -23.90
N GLU A 222 -3.22 -0.01 -24.04
CA GLU A 222 -2.57 1.29 -23.79
C GLU A 222 -2.43 1.58 -22.29
N GLY A 223 -1.23 1.28 -21.76
CA GLY A 223 -0.86 1.56 -20.38
C GLY A 223 -1.74 0.84 -19.35
N THR A 224 -1.67 1.27 -18.10
CA THR A 224 -2.39 0.63 -16.99
C THR A 224 -3.91 0.68 -17.19
N LYS A 225 -4.46 1.80 -17.69
CA LYS A 225 -5.90 1.93 -17.94
C LYS A 225 -6.39 0.97 -19.04
N GLY A 226 -5.61 0.77 -20.10
CA GLY A 226 -5.93 -0.20 -21.14
C GLY A 226 -5.95 -1.63 -20.58
N VAL A 227 -4.95 -1.97 -19.75
CA VAL A 227 -4.87 -3.29 -19.09
C VAL A 227 -6.04 -3.49 -18.13
N GLU A 228 -6.35 -2.53 -17.25
CA GLU A 228 -7.49 -2.61 -16.34
C GLU A 228 -8.83 -2.72 -17.08
N LYS A 229 -9.01 -1.99 -18.19
CA LYS A 229 -10.20 -2.16 -19.02
C LYS A 229 -10.29 -3.57 -19.61
N LEU A 230 -9.16 -4.13 -20.05
CA LEU A 230 -9.07 -5.43 -20.67
C LEU A 230 -9.28 -6.58 -19.67
N VAL A 231 -8.48 -6.63 -18.59
CA VAL A 231 -8.43 -7.77 -17.63
C VAL A 231 -8.94 -7.43 -16.24
N GLY A 232 -9.21 -6.17 -15.91
CA GLY A 232 -9.48 -5.73 -14.54
C GLY A 232 -10.59 -6.52 -13.83
N VAL A 233 -10.45 -6.64 -12.52
CA VAL A 233 -11.38 -7.41 -11.66
C VAL A 233 -12.75 -6.74 -11.57
N HIS A 234 -12.79 -5.42 -11.74
CA HIS A 234 -14.00 -4.59 -11.64
C HIS A 234 -14.37 -4.05 -13.03
N GLY A 235 -15.63 -4.18 -13.43
CA GLY A 235 -16.21 -3.56 -14.62
C GLY A 235 -17.27 -2.50 -14.27
N ASP A 236 -17.91 -1.91 -15.28
CA ASP A 236 -18.95 -0.87 -15.13
C ASP A 236 -20.16 -1.30 -14.24
N GLY A 237 -20.27 -2.60 -13.91
CA GLY A 237 -21.34 -3.17 -13.09
C GLY A 237 -20.90 -3.97 -11.86
N GLY A 238 -19.63 -3.92 -11.44
CA GLY A 238 -19.11 -4.67 -10.27
C GLY A 238 -18.03 -5.70 -10.61
N GLU A 239 -17.82 -6.67 -9.72
CA GLU A 239 -16.85 -7.77 -9.94
C GLU A 239 -17.20 -8.57 -11.19
N ARG A 240 -16.21 -8.79 -12.07
CA ARG A 240 -16.40 -9.56 -13.29
C ARG A 240 -16.50 -11.04 -12.95
N GLU A 241 -17.57 -11.69 -13.43
CA GLU A 241 -17.75 -13.14 -13.31
C GLU A 241 -16.53 -13.90 -13.86
N GLY A 242 -16.00 -14.84 -13.07
CA GLY A 242 -14.92 -15.74 -13.49
C GLY A 242 -13.57 -15.50 -12.83
N TRP A 243 -13.34 -14.35 -12.18
CA TRP A 243 -12.16 -14.17 -11.34
C TRP A 243 -12.23 -15.09 -10.12
N LYS A 244 -11.16 -15.85 -9.90
CA LYS A 244 -10.96 -16.68 -8.72
C LYS A 244 -9.62 -16.35 -8.11
N PHE A 245 -9.61 -15.96 -6.84
CA PHE A 245 -8.40 -15.60 -6.13
C PHE A 245 -7.88 -16.76 -5.30
N TRP A 246 -6.57 -16.90 -5.28
CA TRP A 246 -5.90 -17.77 -4.33
C TRP A 246 -6.03 -17.15 -2.94
N ARG A 247 -6.67 -17.89 -2.03
CA ARG A 247 -6.73 -17.58 -0.60
C ARG A 247 -6.12 -18.77 0.12
N ALA A 248 -5.06 -18.54 0.89
CA ALA A 248 -4.62 -19.55 1.82
C ALA A 248 -5.64 -19.57 2.96
N GLU A 249 -6.46 -20.62 3.01
CA GLU A 249 -7.43 -20.81 4.07
C GLU A 249 -6.71 -20.87 5.42
N SER A 250 -7.27 -20.20 6.42
CA SER A 250 -6.88 -20.36 7.81
C SER A 250 -7.09 -21.84 8.19
N LEU A 251 -5.98 -22.57 8.39
CA LEU A 251 -5.98 -23.92 8.97
C LEU A 251 -6.49 -23.91 10.41
#